data_AF-A0A917LA58-F1
#
_entry.id   AF-A0A917LA58-F1
#
_cell.length_a   1.000
_cell.length_b   1.000
_cell.length_c   1.000
_cell.angle_alpha   90.00
_cell.angle_beta   90.00
_cell.angle_gamma   90.00
#
_symmetry.space_group_name_H-M   'P 1'
#
loop_
_entity.id
_entity.type
_entity.pdbx_description
1 polymer ?
#
loop_
_entity_poly.entity_id
_entity_poly.type
_entity_poly.pdbx_seq_one_letter_code
_entity_poly.pdbx_strand_id
1 'polypeptide(L)'
;MTVSVPTVVSVQAWRGGPCQALLSGFLFRAKLDIVGYGLEDARAVGRKIAERGHPDVVDVFVVLHANARHHAVVASYPEDIVKIGPKIPLIAV
;
A
#
# COMPACT_ATOMS: atom_id res chain seq x y z
N MET A 1 -2.19 -3.50 18.37
CA MET A 1 -2.62 -2.95 17.07
C MET A 1 -2.08 -3.88 15.98
N THR A 2 -2.92 -4.32 15.06
CA THR A 2 -2.52 -5.18 13.93
C THR A 2 -2.45 -4.31 12.69
N VAL A 3 -1.37 -4.45 11.89
CA VAL A 3 -1.23 -3.72 10.63
C VAL A 3 -1.49 -4.68 9.48
N SER A 4 -2.44 -4.33 8.62
CA SER A 4 -2.78 -5.14 7.45
C SER A 4 -1.93 -4.71 6.26
N VAL A 5 -1.21 -5.64 5.67
CA VAL A 5 -0.20 -5.39 4.63
C VAL A 5 -0.52 -6.25 3.42
N PRO A 6 -0.84 -5.64 2.26
CA PRO A 6 -0.91 -6.37 1.00
C PRO A 6 0.42 -7.07 0.71
N THR A 7 0.40 -8.34 0.31
CA THR A 7 1.64 -9.11 0.03
C THR A 7 2.55 -8.39 -0.96
N VAL A 8 1.99 -7.60 -1.89
CA VAL A 8 2.75 -6.80 -2.87
C VAL A 8 3.62 -5.71 -2.21
N VAL A 9 3.24 -5.18 -1.04
CA VAL A 9 4.04 -4.18 -0.30
C VAL A 9 5.37 -4.77 0.17
N SER A 10 5.44 -6.09 0.40
CA SER A 10 6.68 -6.77 0.77
C SER A 10 7.78 -6.62 -0.29
N VAL A 11 7.43 -6.37 -1.56
CA VAL A 11 8.42 -6.07 -2.62
C VAL A 11 9.17 -4.77 -2.33
N GLN A 12 8.49 -3.76 -1.77
CA GLN A 12 9.11 -2.46 -1.44
C GLN A 12 10.17 -2.57 -0.35
N ALA A 13 10.04 -3.56 0.54
CA ALA A 13 11.03 -3.84 1.59
C ALA A 13 12.34 -4.43 1.02
N TRP A 14 12.26 -5.12 -0.12
CA TRP A 14 13.40 -5.84 -0.70
C TRP A 14 14.03 -5.19 -1.93
N ARG A 15 13.55 -4.01 -2.37
CA ARG A 15 14.06 -3.33 -3.58
C ARG A 15 15.42 -2.61 -3.41
N GLY A 16 16.01 -2.61 -2.21
CA GLY A 16 17.26 -1.91 -1.82
C GLY A 16 17.13 -0.43 -1.42
N GLY A 17 17.72 -0.02 -0.28
CA GLY A 17 17.87 1.39 0.15
C GLY A 17 17.71 1.61 1.68
N PRO A 18 18.20 2.74 2.25
CA PRO A 18 18.18 2.97 3.71
C PRO A 18 16.78 2.94 4.33
N CYS A 19 15.78 3.56 3.70
CA CYS A 19 14.39 3.54 4.18
C CYS A 19 13.76 2.14 4.18
N GLN A 20 14.32 1.20 3.42
CA GLN A 20 13.75 -0.14 3.25
C GLN A 20 14.27 -1.11 4.29
N ALA A 21 15.43 -0.83 4.91
CA ALA A 21 15.87 -1.51 6.12
C ALA A 21 14.90 -1.25 7.29
N LEU A 22 14.38 -0.03 7.41
CA LEU A 22 13.35 0.32 8.40
C LEU A 22 12.03 -0.38 8.12
N LEU A 23 11.57 -0.36 6.86
CA LEU A 23 10.36 -1.07 6.45
C LEU A 23 10.48 -2.59 6.69
N SER A 24 11.61 -3.20 6.33
CA SER A 24 11.89 -4.63 6.58
C SER A 24 11.88 -4.95 8.08
N GLY A 25 12.51 -4.10 8.89
CA GLY A 25 12.52 -4.24 10.35
C GLY A 25 11.12 -4.13 10.97
N PHE A 26 10.30 -3.19 10.46
CA PHE A 26 8.89 -3.08 10.85
C PHE A 26 8.12 -4.34 10.47
N LEU A 27 8.25 -4.81 9.23
CA LEU A 27 7.51 -5.98 8.76
C LEU A 27 7.87 -7.25 9.56
N PHE A 28 9.09 -7.37 10.05
CA PHE A 28 9.54 -8.51 10.85
C PHE A 28 9.09 -8.45 12.31
N ARG A 29 8.92 -7.26 12.89
CA ARG A 29 8.63 -7.06 14.33
C ARG A 29 7.16 -6.81 14.62
N ALA A 30 6.39 -6.31 13.66
CA ALA A 30 5.00 -5.99 13.84
C ALA A 30 4.11 -7.24 13.77
N LYS A 31 2.99 -7.21 14.50
CA LYS A 31 1.90 -8.18 14.28
C LYS A 31 1.19 -7.81 12.99
N LEU A 32 1.53 -8.52 11.91
CA LEU A 32 0.99 -8.27 10.59
C LEU A 32 -0.17 -9.21 10.24
N ASP A 33 -1.13 -8.65 9.53
CA ASP A 33 -2.09 -9.39 8.73
C ASP A 33 -1.65 -9.29 7.26
N ILE A 34 -0.96 -10.31 6.76
CA ILE A 34 -0.51 -10.34 5.36
C ILE A 34 -1.65 -10.84 4.48
N VAL A 35 -2.08 -9.99 3.55
CA VAL A 35 -3.22 -10.28 2.67
C VAL A 35 -2.74 -10.55 1.25
N GLY A 36 -3.00 -11.77 0.78
CA GLY A 36 -2.75 -12.21 -0.59
C GLY A 36 -3.74 -11.62 -1.59
N TYR A 37 -3.29 -11.51 -2.84
CA TYR A 37 -4.00 -10.83 -3.93
C TYR A 37 -4.02 -11.69 -5.19
N GLY A 38 -5.17 -11.77 -5.85
CA GLY A 38 -5.42 -12.58 -7.03
C GLY A 38 -5.55 -11.78 -8.32
N LEU A 39 -5.93 -12.48 -9.40
CA LEU A 39 -6.04 -11.89 -10.74
C LEU A 39 -7.09 -10.77 -10.81
N GLU A 40 -8.23 -10.91 -10.13
CA GLU A 40 -9.28 -9.88 -10.11
C GLU A 40 -8.81 -8.58 -9.45
N ASP A 41 -8.03 -8.70 -8.38
CA ASP A 41 -7.45 -7.53 -7.72
C ASP A 41 -6.43 -6.83 -8.60
N ALA A 42 -5.58 -7.59 -9.29
CA ALA A 42 -4.64 -7.05 -10.27
C ALA A 42 -5.37 -6.31 -11.41
N ARG A 43 -6.51 -6.84 -11.88
CA ARG A 43 -7.38 -6.15 -12.86
C ARG A 43 -7.96 -4.85 -12.30
N ALA A 44 -8.42 -4.85 -11.05
CA ALA A 44 -8.94 -3.66 -10.39
C ALA A 44 -7.87 -2.56 -10.26
N VAL A 45 -6.64 -2.94 -9.89
CA VAL A 45 -5.48 -2.05 -9.84
C VAL A 45 -5.17 -1.47 -11.22
N GLY A 46 -5.11 -2.30 -12.26
CA GLY A 46 -4.85 -1.83 -13.63
C GLY A 46 -5.89 -0.82 -14.11
N ARG A 47 -7.18 -1.07 -13.84
CA ARG A 47 -8.25 -0.10 -14.13
C ARG A 47 -8.06 1.20 -13.34
N LYS A 48 -7.70 1.11 -12.06
CA LYS A 48 -7.50 2.30 -11.21
C LYS A 48 -6.29 3.13 -11.65
N ILE A 49 -5.21 2.49 -12.09
CA ILE A 49 -4.06 3.13 -12.71
C ILE A 49 -4.48 3.88 -13.97
N ALA A 50 -5.23 3.24 -14.87
CA ALA A 50 -5.72 3.87 -16.09
C ALA A 50 -6.64 5.07 -15.80
N GLU A 51 -7.48 4.99 -14.76
CA GLU A 51 -8.35 6.09 -14.31
C GLU A 51 -7.56 7.28 -13.73
N ARG A 52 -6.49 7.02 -12.98
CA ARG A 52 -5.78 8.02 -12.19
C ARG A 52 -4.47 8.51 -12.79
N GLY A 53 -3.92 7.78 -13.76
CA GLY A 53 -2.59 8.06 -14.33
C GLY A 53 -1.44 7.84 -13.34
N HIS A 54 -1.62 7.06 -12.27
CA HIS A 54 -0.60 6.85 -11.25
C HIS A 54 0.33 5.67 -11.60
N PRO A 55 1.66 5.87 -11.68
CA PRO A 55 2.57 4.85 -12.19
C PRO A 55 2.95 3.77 -11.17
N ASP A 56 2.82 4.04 -9.86
CA ASP A 56 3.19 3.09 -8.82
C ASP A 56 2.05 2.10 -8.53
N VAL A 57 2.24 0.87 -9.00
CA VAL A 57 1.28 -0.24 -8.83
C VAL A 57 1.07 -0.56 -7.35
N VAL A 58 2.09 -0.43 -6.51
CA VAL A 58 2.01 -0.77 -5.07
C VAL A 58 1.14 0.25 -4.34
N ASP A 59 1.29 1.54 -4.61
CA ASP A 59 0.45 2.57 -3.99
C ASP A 59 -1.03 2.35 -4.32
N VAL A 60 -1.34 1.97 -5.55
CA VAL A 60 -2.71 1.70 -5.98
C VAL A 60 -3.26 0.44 -5.29
N PHE A 61 -2.45 -0.61 -5.12
CA PHE A 61 -2.84 -1.77 -4.31
C PHE A 61 -3.14 -1.39 -2.87
N VAL A 62 -2.30 -0.57 -2.23
CA VAL A 62 -2.49 -0.10 -0.85
C VAL A 62 -3.80 0.68 -0.73
N VAL A 63 -4.09 1.55 -1.68
CA VAL A 63 -5.33 2.36 -1.71
C VAL A 63 -6.57 1.49 -1.88
N LEU A 64 -6.56 0.55 -2.81
CA LEU A 64 -7.71 -0.34 -2.99
C LEU A 64 -7.90 -1.27 -1.79
N HIS A 65 -6.82 -1.78 -1.20
CA HIS A 65 -6.85 -2.59 0.02
C HIS A 65 -7.49 -1.82 1.19
N ALA A 66 -7.03 -0.59 1.42
CA ALA A 66 -7.49 0.25 2.51
C ALA A 66 -8.96 0.65 2.32
N ASN A 67 -9.36 1.03 1.10
CA ASN A 67 -10.75 1.34 0.80
C ASN A 67 -11.68 0.15 1.04
N ALA A 68 -11.31 -1.05 0.58
CA ALA A 68 -12.13 -2.26 0.73
C ALA A 68 -12.36 -2.66 2.20
N ARG A 69 -11.49 -2.20 3.11
CA ARG A 69 -11.50 -2.56 4.53
C ARG A 69 -11.77 -1.37 5.46
N HIS A 70 -12.03 -0.19 4.91
CA HIS A 70 -12.20 1.06 5.67
C HIS A 70 -11.01 1.38 6.60
N HIS A 71 -9.79 1.06 6.15
CA HIS A 71 -8.56 1.32 6.90
C HIS A 71 -7.98 2.71 6.57
N ALA A 72 -7.20 3.24 7.50
CA ALA A 72 -6.28 4.35 7.23
C ALA A 72 -5.00 3.84 6.55
N VAL A 73 -4.39 4.68 5.71
CA VAL A 73 -3.09 4.41 5.08
C VAL A 73 -1.99 5.17 5.81
N VAL A 74 -0.92 4.45 6.19
CA VAL A 74 0.31 5.04 6.73
C VAL A 74 1.27 5.30 5.58
N ALA A 75 1.70 6.53 5.37
CA ALA A 75 2.55 6.90 4.24
C ALA A 75 3.50 8.06 4.57
N SER A 76 4.73 8.00 4.05
CA SER A 76 5.69 9.11 4.16
C SER A 76 5.47 10.23 3.14
N TYR A 77 4.84 9.90 2.00
CA TYR A 77 4.45 10.85 0.95
C TYR A 77 2.92 10.79 0.76
N PRO A 78 2.13 11.32 1.71
CA PRO A 78 0.67 11.22 1.68
C PRO A 78 0.04 11.83 0.41
N GLU A 79 0.70 12.81 -0.22
CA GLU A 79 0.28 13.44 -1.46
C GLU A 79 0.14 12.44 -2.63
N ASP A 80 0.96 11.39 -2.65
CA ASP A 80 0.88 10.35 -3.69
C ASP A 80 -0.34 9.47 -3.48
N ILE A 81 -0.68 9.17 -2.22
CA ILE A 81 -1.88 8.42 -1.87
C ILE A 81 -3.15 9.22 -2.19
N VAL A 82 -3.16 10.53 -1.93
CA VAL A 82 -4.30 11.41 -2.23
C VAL A 82 -4.62 11.46 -3.72
N LYS A 83 -3.61 11.40 -4.61
CA LYS A 83 -3.83 11.37 -6.07
C LYS A 83 -4.67 10.17 -6.51
N ILE A 84 -4.55 9.03 -5.82
CA ILE A 84 -5.27 7.80 -6.13
C ILE A 84 -6.61 7.73 -5.40
N GLY A 85 -6.60 8.04 -4.10
CA GLY A 85 -7.72 7.91 -3.17
C GLY A 85 -7.92 9.16 -2.31
N PRO A 86 -8.54 10.24 -2.83
CA PRO A 86 -8.58 11.54 -2.14
C PRO A 86 -9.43 11.55 -0.86
N LYS A 87 -10.20 10.49 -0.60
CA LYS A 87 -11.05 10.34 0.60
C LYS A 87 -10.51 9.31 1.59
N ILE A 88 -9.35 8.70 1.32
CA ILE A 88 -8.76 7.72 2.24
C ILE A 88 -8.27 8.44 3.50
N PRO A 89 -8.57 7.92 4.71
CA PRO A 89 -7.94 8.39 5.93
C PRO A 89 -6.42 8.16 5.89
N LEU A 90 -5.64 9.17 6.24
CA LEU A 90 -4.17 9.14 6.13
C LEU A 90 -3.51 9.36 7.50
N ILE A 91 -2.40 8.67 7.70
CA ILE A 91 -1.45 8.87 8.81
C ILE A 91 -0.09 9.15 8.17
N ALA A 92 0.33 10.41 8.19
CA ALA A 92 1.64 10.82 7.68
C ALA A 92 2.75 10.48 8.69
N VAL A 93 3.90 10.00 8.21
CA VAL A 93 5.06 9.60 9.03
C VAL A 93 6.40 10.03 8.46
#